data_AF-A0A9Q6Z7Z3-F1
#
_entry.id   AF-A0A9Q6Z7Z3-F1
#
_cell.length_a   1.000
_cell.length_b   1.000
_cell.length_c   1.000
_cell.angle_alpha   90.00
_cell.angle_beta   90.00
_cell.angle_gamma   90.00
#
_symmetry.space_group_name_H-M   'P 1'
#
loop_
_entity.id
_entity.type
_entity.pdbx_description
1 polymer ?
#
loop_
_entity_poly.entity_id
_entity_poly.type
_entity_poly.pdbx_seq_one_letter_code
_entity_poly.pdbx_strand_id
1 'polypeptide(L)'
;MQYDQRLVDLFQDFCAHHEVVYHFSPLTAQIYTYIMFNNNRDGVTFDELVERLNASKSSVSTSLNLLISNNQIEHFNKIDERKRFFRLNSNFITTRLELIKNMLDRESALTLKLKGFVEEGLINSNNCQAKMKLYIEHLENSKIQLTNTIEKLKSTNQ
;
A
#
# COMPACT_ATOMS: atom_id res chain seq x y z
N MET A 1 16.84 -24.29 11.02
CA MET A 1 16.26 -23.37 12.03
C MET A 1 14.75 -23.49 11.92
N GLN A 2 14.07 -23.84 13.00
CA GLN A 2 12.61 -23.83 13.03
C GLN A 2 12.19 -22.40 13.36
N TYR A 3 11.53 -21.72 12.43
CA TYR A 3 11.00 -20.38 12.66
C TYR A 3 9.90 -20.43 13.72
N ASP A 4 9.77 -19.38 14.53
CA ASP A 4 8.63 -19.24 15.45
C ASP A 4 7.34 -19.25 14.63
N GLN A 5 6.45 -20.20 14.89
CA GLN A 5 5.22 -20.39 14.12
C GLN A 5 4.37 -19.11 14.06
N ARG A 6 4.34 -18.32 15.14
CA ARG A 6 3.58 -17.07 15.20
C ARG A 6 4.12 -16.03 14.22
N LEU A 7 5.43 -16.02 14.01
CA LEU A 7 6.07 -15.12 13.05
C LEU A 7 5.77 -15.55 11.61
N VAL A 8 5.72 -16.86 11.36
CA VAL A 8 5.34 -17.44 10.06
C VAL A 8 3.90 -17.09 9.72
N ASP A 9 2.98 -17.26 10.67
CA ASP A 9 1.56 -16.95 10.48
C ASP A 9 1.38 -15.44 10.19
N LEU A 10 2.03 -14.57 10.98
CA LEU A 10 1.99 -13.13 10.75
C LEU A 10 2.55 -12.76 9.36
N PHE A 11 3.63 -13.40 8.92
CA PHE A 11 4.20 -13.18 7.59
C PHE A 11 3.20 -13.54 6.48
N GLN A 12 2.50 -14.67 6.63
CA GLN A 12 1.49 -15.13 5.67
C GLN A 12 0.29 -14.18 5.64
N ASP A 13 -0.18 -13.72 6.80
CA ASP A 13 -1.27 -12.74 6.90
C ASP A 13 -0.92 -11.42 6.20
N PHE A 14 0.30 -10.92 6.38
CA PHE A 14 0.77 -9.73 5.66
C PHE A 14 0.84 -9.97 4.15
N CYS A 15 1.30 -11.15 3.70
CA CYS A 15 1.31 -11.46 2.27
C CYS A 15 -0.11 -11.44 1.69
N ALA A 16 -1.05 -12.14 2.32
CA ALA A 16 -2.45 -12.18 1.89
C ALA A 16 -3.08 -10.77 1.90
N HIS A 17 -2.77 -9.96 2.92
CA HIS A 17 -3.22 -8.57 2.98
C HIS A 17 -2.68 -7.73 1.80
N HIS A 18 -1.39 -7.86 1.49
CA HIS A 18 -0.75 -7.12 0.41
C HIS A 18 -1.27 -7.53 -0.98
N GLU A 19 -1.58 -8.82 -1.19
CA GLU A 19 -2.24 -9.30 -2.41
C GLU A 19 -3.60 -8.64 -2.61
N VAL A 20 -4.42 -8.53 -1.56
CA VAL A 20 -5.75 -7.92 -1.64
C VAL A 20 -5.67 -6.40 -1.81
N VAL A 21 -4.86 -5.73 -1.00
CA VAL A 21 -4.83 -4.26 -0.92
C VAL A 21 -4.12 -3.62 -2.10
N TYR A 22 -3.01 -4.22 -2.56
CA TYR A 22 -2.18 -3.65 -3.62
C TYR A 22 -2.27 -4.44 -4.92
N HIS A 23 -3.08 -5.50 -4.98
CA HIS A 23 -3.19 -6.39 -6.14
C HIS A 23 -1.84 -6.98 -6.57
N PHE A 24 -1.02 -7.30 -5.59
CA PHE A 24 0.29 -7.89 -5.82
C PHE A 24 0.21 -9.34 -6.26
N SER A 25 1.19 -9.75 -7.07
CA SER A 25 1.46 -11.17 -7.23
C SER A 25 1.97 -11.76 -5.91
N PRO A 26 1.79 -13.07 -5.67
CA PRO A 26 2.25 -13.71 -4.44
C PRO A 26 3.73 -13.44 -4.13
N LEU A 27 4.59 -13.52 -5.15
CA LEU A 27 6.02 -13.22 -4.98
C LEU A 27 6.28 -11.75 -4.59
N THR A 28 5.54 -10.81 -5.16
CA THR A 28 5.71 -9.38 -4.83
C THR A 28 5.29 -9.10 -3.40
N ALA A 29 4.18 -9.70 -2.95
CA ALA A 29 3.74 -9.64 -1.57
C ALA A 29 4.77 -10.24 -0.62
N GLN A 30 5.34 -11.41 -0.95
CA GLN A 30 6.41 -12.04 -0.16
C GLN A 30 7.68 -11.18 -0.08
N ILE A 31 8.14 -10.61 -1.20
CA ILE A 31 9.31 -9.72 -1.23
C ILE A 31 9.05 -8.50 -0.35
N TYR A 32 7.88 -7.87 -0.47
CA TYR A 32 7.55 -6.68 0.31
C TYR A 32 7.48 -6.99 1.81
N THR A 33 6.79 -8.05 2.20
CA THR A 33 6.71 -8.50 3.59
C THR A 33 8.09 -8.89 4.14
N TYR A 34 8.93 -9.55 3.34
CA TYR A 34 10.29 -9.92 3.74
C TYR A 34 11.15 -8.68 4.02
N ILE A 35 11.11 -7.67 3.13
CA ILE A 35 11.80 -6.41 3.36
C ILE A 35 11.26 -5.71 4.62
N MET A 36 9.93 -5.71 4.82
CA MET A 36 9.30 -5.11 6.01
C MET A 36 9.77 -5.75 7.32
N PHE A 37 9.87 -7.07 7.37
CA PHE A 37 10.25 -7.81 8.58
C PHE A 37 11.74 -7.76 8.85
N ASN A 38 12.55 -7.61 7.80
CA ASN A 38 14.01 -7.53 7.88
C ASN A 38 14.53 -6.10 7.66
N ASN A 39 13.69 -5.08 7.90
CA ASN A 39 14.00 -3.68 7.68
C ASN A 39 14.96 -3.10 8.75
N ASN A 40 16.11 -3.74 8.94
CA ASN A 40 17.19 -3.25 9.78
C ASN A 40 18.02 -2.18 9.04
N ARG A 41 19.02 -1.59 9.70
CA ARG A 41 19.86 -0.54 9.09
C ARG A 41 20.68 -1.02 7.89
N ASP A 42 20.89 -2.33 7.75
CA ASP A 42 21.69 -2.90 6.67
C ASP A 42 20.91 -3.11 5.37
N GLY A 43 19.57 -3.16 5.44
CA GLY A 43 18.71 -3.44 4.30
C GLY A 43 18.86 -4.88 3.79
N VAL A 44 18.00 -5.24 2.85
CA VAL A 44 17.96 -6.58 2.23
C VAL A 44 18.64 -6.54 0.87
N THR A 45 19.46 -7.53 0.54
CA THR A 45 20.13 -7.58 -0.78
C THR A 45 19.30 -8.30 -1.83
N PHE A 46 19.58 -8.01 -3.11
CA PHE A 46 18.96 -8.74 -4.22
C PHE A 46 19.23 -10.25 -4.17
N ASP A 47 20.48 -10.64 -3.91
CA ASP A 47 20.89 -12.05 -3.86
C ASP A 47 20.15 -12.79 -2.73
N GLU A 48 19.99 -12.14 -1.58
CA GLU A 48 19.25 -12.69 -0.45
C GLU A 48 17.78 -12.95 -0.79
N LEU A 49 17.10 -12.03 -1.49
CA LEU A 49 15.71 -12.24 -1.92
C LEU A 49 15.59 -13.43 -2.87
N VAL A 50 16.52 -13.56 -3.82
CA VAL A 50 16.58 -14.68 -4.76
C VAL A 50 16.75 -16.01 -4.02
N GLU A 51 17.67 -16.05 -3.06
CA GLU A 51 17.98 -17.26 -2.29
C GLU A 51 16.86 -17.63 -1.31
N ARG A 52 16.38 -16.67 -0.52
CA ARG A 52 15.40 -16.91 0.55
C ARG A 52 14.00 -17.22 0.04
N LEU A 53 13.60 -16.61 -1.07
CA LEU A 53 12.28 -16.83 -1.67
C LEU A 53 12.31 -17.86 -2.81
N ASN A 54 13.48 -18.44 -3.09
CA ASN A 54 13.69 -19.42 -4.16
C ASN A 54 13.08 -18.96 -5.50
N ALA A 55 13.34 -17.70 -5.84
CA ALA A 55 12.70 -17.01 -6.97
C ALA A 55 13.72 -16.65 -8.05
N SER A 56 13.27 -16.56 -9.30
CA SER A 56 14.17 -16.19 -10.40
C SER A 56 14.62 -14.73 -10.28
N LYS A 57 15.84 -14.43 -10.76
CA LYS A 57 16.38 -13.06 -10.78
C LYS A 57 15.47 -12.08 -11.53
N SER A 58 14.89 -12.50 -12.65
CA SER A 58 13.97 -11.64 -13.42
C SER A 58 12.69 -11.36 -12.65
N SER A 59 12.10 -12.37 -12.00
CA SER A 59 10.90 -12.19 -11.18
C SER A 59 11.14 -11.25 -10.00
N VAL A 60 12.26 -11.43 -9.27
CA VAL A 60 12.65 -10.54 -8.17
C VAL A 60 12.87 -9.11 -8.68
N SER A 61 13.55 -8.95 -9.81
CA SER A 61 13.77 -7.61 -10.40
C SER A 61 12.46 -6.92 -10.77
N THR A 62 11.50 -7.64 -11.37
CA THR A 62 10.19 -7.07 -11.72
C THR A 62 9.43 -6.63 -10.48
N SER A 63 9.37 -7.45 -9.44
CA SER A 63 8.71 -7.12 -8.18
C SER A 63 9.36 -5.92 -7.48
N LEU A 64 10.70 -5.87 -7.41
CA LEU A 64 11.41 -4.75 -6.81
C LEU A 64 11.15 -3.44 -7.57
N ASN A 65 11.17 -3.48 -8.91
CA ASN A 65 10.88 -2.30 -9.72
C ASN A 65 9.46 -1.78 -9.48
N LEU A 66 8.47 -2.68 -9.38
CA LEU A 66 7.08 -2.32 -9.06
C LEU A 66 6.98 -1.66 -7.67
N LEU A 67 7.60 -2.26 -6.65
CA LEU A 67 7.58 -1.73 -5.28
C LEU A 67 8.28 -0.36 -5.18
N ILE A 68 9.36 -0.15 -5.94
CA ILE A 68 10.05 1.15 -6.03
C ILE A 68 9.14 2.17 -6.73
N SER A 69 8.52 1.82 -7.86
CA SER A 69 7.62 2.74 -8.57
C SER A 69 6.41 3.17 -7.75
N ASN A 70 6.00 2.33 -6.80
CA ASN A 70 4.92 2.61 -5.87
C ASN A 70 5.40 3.38 -4.61
N ASN A 71 6.68 3.78 -4.52
CA ASN A 71 7.29 4.42 -3.35
C ASN A 71 7.17 3.61 -2.04
N GLN A 72 7.01 2.28 -2.13
CA GLN A 72 6.88 1.43 -0.94
C GLN A 72 8.23 1.00 -0.39
N ILE A 73 9.20 0.82 -1.28
CA ILE A 73 10.60 0.54 -0.94
C ILE A 73 11.50 1.53 -1.66
N GLU A 74 12.72 1.66 -1.15
CA GLU A 74 13.81 2.39 -1.79
C GLU A 74 15.07 1.53 -1.80
N HIS A 75 16.02 1.90 -2.67
CA HIS A 75 17.31 1.24 -2.72
C HIS A 75 18.45 2.20 -2.42
N PHE A 76 19.52 1.69 -1.83
CA PHE A 76 20.74 2.43 -1.55
C PHE A 76 21.96 1.55 -1.78
N ASN A 77 23.12 2.19 -1.94
CA ASN A 77 24.41 1.51 -2.04
C ASN A 77 25.28 1.94 -0.85
N LYS A 78 26.04 1.01 -0.29
CA LYS A 78 27.07 1.32 0.70
C LYS A 78 28.34 1.77 -0.02
N ILE A 79 29.13 2.66 0.59
CA ILE A 79 30.31 3.29 -0.06
C ILE A 79 31.30 2.24 -0.57
N ASP A 80 31.47 1.14 0.16
CA ASP A 80 32.45 0.10 -0.16
C ASP A 80 31.86 -1.11 -0.92
N GLU A 81 30.57 -1.08 -1.26
CA GLU A 81 29.89 -2.19 -1.91
C GLU A 81 29.15 -1.79 -3.18
N ARG A 82 29.34 -2.57 -4.26
CA ARG A 82 28.58 -2.41 -5.52
C ARG A 82 27.17 -3.02 -5.45
N LYS A 83 26.78 -3.65 -4.33
CA LYS A 83 25.49 -4.29 -4.17
C LYS A 83 24.41 -3.26 -3.86
N ARG A 84 23.21 -3.47 -4.44
CA ARG A 84 22.01 -2.71 -4.10
C ARG A 84 21.36 -3.33 -2.86
N PHE A 85 21.08 -2.48 -1.88
CA PHE A 85 20.32 -2.81 -0.69
C PHE A 85 18.94 -2.19 -0.81
N PHE A 86 17.91 -2.91 -0.35
CA PHE A 86 16.52 -2.49 -0.39
C PHE A 86 16.00 -2.36 1.04
N ARG A 87 15.22 -1.30 1.28
CA ARG A 87 14.58 -1.05 2.57
C ARG A 87 13.21 -0.42 2.36
N LEU A 88 12.37 -0.42 3.39
CA LEU A 88 11.10 0.32 3.34
C LEU A 88 11.39 1.82 3.16
N ASN A 89 10.57 2.46 2.34
CA ASN A 89 10.58 3.92 2.26
C ASN A 89 10.12 4.48 3.61
N SER A 90 10.79 5.51 4.15
CA SER A 90 10.39 6.13 5.42
C SER A 90 8.97 6.71 5.39
N ASN A 91 8.45 7.01 4.20
CA ASN A 91 7.11 7.52 3.97
C ASN A 91 6.07 6.42 3.69
N PHE A 92 6.38 5.13 3.87
CA PHE A 92 5.47 4.03 3.51
C PHE A 92 4.07 4.17 4.16
N ILE A 93 4.01 4.66 5.42
CA ILE A 93 2.73 4.92 6.12
C ILE A 93 1.96 6.05 5.42
N THR A 94 2.66 7.14 5.10
CA THR A 94 2.08 8.28 4.37
C THR A 94 1.55 7.83 3.01
N THR A 95 2.33 7.06 2.25
CA THR A 95 1.94 6.49 0.96
C THR A 95 0.71 5.58 1.08
N ARG A 96 0.62 4.77 2.16
CA ARG A 96 -0.57 3.94 2.42
C ARG A 96 -1.82 4.79 2.64
N LEU A 97 -1.73 5.85 3.45
CA LEU A 97 -2.87 6.73 3.71
C LEU A 97 -3.28 7.52 2.45
N GLU A 98 -2.32 7.95 1.63
CA GLU A 98 -2.59 8.59 0.34
C GLU A 98 -3.35 7.65 -0.60
N LEU A 99 -2.99 6.36 -0.64
CA LEU A 99 -3.70 5.37 -1.43
C LEU A 99 -5.16 5.20 -0.98
N ILE A 100 -5.41 5.13 0.34
CA ILE A 100 -6.77 5.06 0.89
C ILE A 100 -7.54 6.33 0.53
N LYS A 101 -6.94 7.50 0.70
CA LYS A 101 -7.57 8.78 0.34
C LYS A 101 -7.97 8.82 -1.13
N ASN A 102 -7.08 8.39 -2.03
CA ASN A 102 -7.37 8.34 -3.46
C ASN A 102 -8.53 7.40 -3.82
N MET A 103 -8.69 6.28 -3.10
CA MET A 103 -9.86 5.40 -3.25
C MET A 103 -11.15 6.13 -2.84
N LEU A 104 -11.16 6.79 -1.67
CA LEU A 104 -12.31 7.55 -1.20
C LEU A 104 -12.64 8.75 -2.10
N ASP A 105 -11.64 9.39 -2.69
CA ASP A 105 -11.83 10.48 -3.67
C ASP A 105 -12.59 9.98 -4.91
N ARG A 106 -12.19 8.82 -5.45
CA ARG A 106 -12.88 8.19 -6.59
C ARG A 106 -14.31 7.80 -6.22
N GLU A 107 -14.50 7.20 -5.06
CA GLU A 107 -15.79 6.75 -4.57
C GLU A 107 -16.77 7.92 -4.32
N SER A 108 -16.28 9.01 -3.70
CA SER A 108 -17.06 10.24 -3.54
C SER A 108 -17.44 10.84 -4.90
N ALA A 109 -16.50 10.92 -5.85
CA ALA A 109 -16.78 11.44 -7.19
C ALA A 109 -17.84 10.61 -7.96
N LEU A 110 -17.79 9.29 -7.86
CA LEU A 110 -18.79 8.41 -8.47
C LEU A 110 -20.16 8.55 -7.79
N THR A 111 -20.19 8.63 -6.47
CA THR A 111 -21.41 8.78 -5.68
C THR A 111 -22.10 10.12 -5.97
N LEU A 112 -21.33 11.20 -6.10
CA LEU A 112 -21.83 12.52 -6.50
C LEU A 112 -22.42 12.52 -7.91
N LYS A 113 -21.77 11.84 -8.87
CA LYS A 113 -22.33 11.66 -10.23
C LYS A 113 -23.64 10.88 -10.20
N LEU A 114 -23.70 9.78 -9.44
CA LEU A 114 -24.92 9.00 -9.27
C LEU A 114 -26.05 9.83 -8.67
N LYS A 115 -25.74 10.66 -7.66
CA LYS A 115 -26.70 11.60 -7.08
C LYS A 115 -27.27 12.56 -8.12
N GLY A 116 -26.44 13.12 -9.01
CA GLY A 116 -26.90 13.98 -10.09
C GLY A 116 -27.91 13.29 -11.01
N PHE A 117 -27.62 12.07 -11.47
CA PHE A 117 -28.55 11.31 -12.32
C PHE A 117 -29.87 10.93 -11.63
N VAL A 118 -29.84 10.71 -10.31
CA VAL A 118 -31.05 10.49 -9.52
C VAL A 118 -31.89 11.76 -9.40
N GLU A 119 -31.25 12.92 -9.20
CA GLU A 119 -31.92 14.23 -9.11
C GLU A 119 -32.52 14.66 -10.46
N GLU A 120 -31.88 14.30 -11.57
CA GLU A 120 -32.39 14.50 -12.94
C GLU A 120 -33.54 13.54 -13.32
N GLY A 121 -33.89 12.58 -12.45
CA GLY A 121 -34.94 11.60 -12.69
C GLY A 121 -34.57 10.52 -13.73
N LEU A 122 -33.30 10.45 -14.14
CA LEU A 122 -32.80 9.43 -15.08
C LEU A 122 -32.62 8.07 -14.41
N ILE A 123 -32.51 8.05 -13.07
CA ILE A 123 -32.39 6.84 -12.26
C ILE A 123 -33.42 6.89 -11.12
N ASN A 124 -34.34 5.91 -11.09
CA ASN A 124 -35.31 5.79 -10.00
C ASN A 124 -34.65 5.23 -8.74
N SER A 125 -34.50 6.09 -7.73
CA SER A 125 -34.00 5.74 -6.39
C SER A 125 -35.09 6.05 -5.37
N ASN A 126 -36.12 5.20 -5.32
CA ASN A 126 -37.32 5.44 -4.51
C ASN A 126 -37.06 5.43 -2.98
N ASN A 127 -35.85 5.09 -2.50
CA ASN A 127 -35.51 5.05 -1.07
C ASN A 127 -34.02 5.27 -0.70
N CYS A 128 -33.18 5.78 -1.61
CA CYS A 128 -31.72 5.85 -1.37
C CYS A 128 -31.16 7.26 -1.11
N GLN A 129 -31.93 8.34 -1.36
CA GLN A 129 -31.40 9.71 -1.28
C GLN A 129 -30.85 10.09 0.10
N ALA A 130 -31.58 9.78 1.18
CA ALA A 130 -31.12 10.08 2.54
C ALA A 130 -29.85 9.30 2.92
N LYS A 131 -29.78 8.01 2.56
CA LYS A 131 -28.60 7.16 2.80
C LYS A 131 -27.40 7.63 1.99
N MET A 132 -27.61 8.00 0.73
CA MET A 132 -26.58 8.53 -0.15
C MET A 132 -26.03 9.86 0.37
N LYS A 133 -26.88 10.74 0.91
CA LYS A 133 -26.43 11.98 1.55
C LYS A 133 -25.54 11.71 2.77
N LEU A 134 -25.97 10.82 3.67
CA LEU A 134 -25.16 10.42 4.84
C LEU A 134 -23.82 9.82 4.42
N TYR A 135 -23.82 9.03 3.36
CA TYR A 135 -22.62 8.39 2.85
C TYR A 135 -21.64 9.40 2.24
N ILE A 136 -22.11 10.34 1.43
CA ILE A 136 -21.29 11.44 0.88
C ILE A 136 -20.67 12.25 2.03
N GLU A 137 -21.47 12.61 3.04
CA GLU A 137 -20.98 13.35 4.21
C GLU A 137 -19.90 12.59 4.97
N HIS A 138 -20.09 11.28 5.18
CA HIS A 138 -19.07 10.43 5.79
C HIS A 138 -17.78 10.42 4.98
N LEU A 139 -17.86 10.24 3.65
CA LEU A 139 -16.69 10.24 2.77
C LEU A 139 -15.94 11.57 2.83
N GLU A 140 -16.64 12.72 2.81
CA GLU A 140 -15.99 14.04 2.94
C GLU A 140 -15.26 14.18 4.28
N ASN A 141 -15.92 13.82 5.39
CA ASN A 141 -15.32 13.89 6.72
C ASN A 141 -14.09 12.98 6.84
N SER A 142 -14.16 11.74 6.35
CA SER A 142 -13.03 10.81 6.33
C SER A 142 -11.86 11.34 5.51
N LYS A 143 -12.12 11.96 4.35
CA LYS A 143 -11.06 12.57 3.53
C LYS A 143 -10.37 13.74 4.23
N ILE A 144 -11.12 14.57 4.94
CA ILE A 144 -10.55 15.67 5.73
C ILE A 144 -9.63 15.11 6.82
N GLN A 145 -10.10 14.10 7.56
CA GLN A 145 -9.29 13.46 8.60
C GLN A 145 -8.00 12.82 8.06
N LEU A 146 -8.10 12.13 6.91
CA LEU A 146 -6.93 11.54 6.24
C LEU A 146 -5.94 12.61 5.79
N THR A 147 -6.43 13.70 5.18
CA THR A 147 -5.58 14.80 4.71
C THR A 147 -4.82 15.44 5.87
N ASN A 148 -5.53 15.77 6.96
CA ASN A 148 -4.91 16.33 8.16
C ASN A 148 -3.86 15.39 8.77
N THR A 149 -4.11 14.07 8.74
CA THR A 149 -3.17 13.07 9.27
C THR A 149 -1.93 12.93 8.38
N ILE A 150 -2.12 12.90 7.05
CA ILE A 150 -1.04 12.84 6.06
C ILE A 150 -0.12 14.06 6.20
N GLU A 151 -0.68 15.27 6.35
CA GLU A 151 0.10 16.50 6.55
C GLU A 151 0.94 16.46 7.83
N LYS A 152 0.34 16.00 8.95
CA LYS A 152 1.07 15.80 10.22
C LYS A 152 2.21 14.80 10.08
N LEU A 153 1.99 13.67 9.41
CA LEU A 153 3.04 12.67 9.16
C LEU A 153 4.18 13.25 8.33
N LYS A 154 3.87 14.02 7.27
CA LYS A 154 4.88 14.71 6.46
C LYS A 154 5.71 15.69 7.29
N SER A 155 5.11 16.40 8.24
CA SER A 155 5.83 17.31 9.14
C SER A 155 6.66 16.60 10.23
N THR A 156 6.36 15.33 10.53
CA THR A 156 7.06 14.54 11.57
C THR A 156 8.31 13.85 11.01
N ASN A 157 8.41 13.71 9.69
CA ASN A 157 9.55 13.11 8.99
C ASN A 157 10.68 14.11 8.68
N GLN A 158 10.69 15.30 9.32
CA GLN A 158 11.81 16.25 9.38
C GLN A 158 12.67 16.03 10.62
#